data_AF-A0A5E4Y2Y2-F1
#
_entry.id   AF-A0A5E4Y2Y2-F1
#
_cell.length_a   1.000
_cell.length_b   1.000
_cell.length_c   1.000
_cell.angle_alpha   90.00
_cell.angle_beta   90.00
_cell.angle_gamma   90.00
#
_symmetry.space_group_name_H-M   'P 1'
#
loop_
_entity.id
_entity.type
_entity.pdbx_description
1 polymer ?
#
loop_
_entity_poly.entity_id
_entity_poly.type
_entity_poly.pdbx_seq_one_letter_code
_entity_poly.pdbx_strand_id
1 'polypeptide(L)'
;MIIKPRVRGFICVTTHPVGCEANVKQQIEYVKAQGPIANGPKKVLVIGASTGYGLAARITAAFGSNADTLGVFFERAGSETKPATPGWYNTAAFDKFATEKGLYAKSINGDAFSKEIKAKTIETIKNDLGQVDLVVYSLAAPRRTHPETGQVFNSVLKPVGKSVTLRGIDTDKEVVKESVFEPASQEEIENTVAVMGGEDWQMWMDALAEAGVLAPGAKTTAFTYLGEKITHDIYWNGSIGAAKKDLDEKVLGIRAKLAPSGGDARVAVLKALVTQASSAIPMMPLYLSLLFKVMKAKGTHEGCIEQIYGLYKDSLYNASPLLDEEGRVRTDQKELSPEVQGEVSALWDKVTNENLYELTDFAGYKHEFLRLFGFEIEGVDYDADVNPDVAIPHLVA
;
A
#
# COMPACT_ATOMS: atom_id res chain seq x y z
N MET A 1 -25.45 7.52 13.45
CA MET A 1 -25.94 7.69 12.07
C MET A 1 -25.80 6.37 11.34
N ILE A 2 -26.75 6.03 10.46
CA ILE A 2 -26.60 4.92 9.52
C ILE A 2 -25.70 5.36 8.35
N ILE A 3 -24.64 4.60 8.06
CA ILE A 3 -23.69 4.92 6.99
C ILE A 3 -23.83 3.88 5.87
N LYS A 4 -24.14 4.33 4.65
CA LYS A 4 -24.23 3.50 3.44
C LYS A 4 -23.13 3.87 2.45
N PRO A 5 -22.69 2.94 1.57
CA PRO A 5 -21.67 3.23 0.58
C PRO A 5 -22.15 4.29 -0.42
N ARG A 6 -21.29 5.27 -0.72
CA ARG A 6 -21.51 6.30 -1.74
C ARG A 6 -20.33 6.28 -2.72
N VAL A 7 -20.45 5.43 -3.74
CA VAL A 7 -19.41 5.18 -4.74
C VAL A 7 -19.68 5.95 -6.02
N ARG A 8 -18.62 6.51 -6.62
CA ARG A 8 -18.59 7.06 -7.98
C ARG A 8 -17.25 6.69 -8.62
N GLY A 9 -17.27 5.87 -9.65
CA GLY A 9 -16.10 5.26 -10.28
C GLY A 9 -15.30 4.45 -9.26
N PHE A 10 -14.08 4.91 -8.99
CA PHE A 10 -13.16 4.34 -8.02
C PHE A 10 -13.11 5.12 -6.68
N ILE A 11 -14.03 6.06 -6.46
CA ILE A 11 -14.07 6.89 -5.25
C ILE A 11 -15.29 6.50 -4.41
N CYS A 12 -15.06 6.06 -3.17
CA CYS A 12 -16.09 5.99 -2.15
C CYS A 12 -15.90 7.15 -1.17
N VAL A 13 -16.94 7.99 -0.99
CA VAL A 13 -16.86 9.18 -0.11
C VAL A 13 -17.33 8.94 1.32
N THR A 14 -17.72 7.71 1.63
CA THR A 14 -18.21 7.26 2.94
C THR A 14 -17.43 6.05 3.41
N THR A 15 -17.37 5.87 4.72
CA THR A 15 -16.60 4.79 5.34
C THR A 15 -17.34 4.29 6.57
N HIS A 16 -17.42 2.98 6.76
CA HIS A 16 -18.09 2.38 7.92
C HIS A 16 -17.08 2.06 9.05
N PRO A 17 -17.15 2.70 10.23
CA PRO A 17 -16.15 2.53 11.29
C PRO A 17 -16.06 1.09 11.81
N VAL A 18 -17.21 0.47 12.12
CA VAL A 18 -17.29 -0.92 12.60
C VAL A 18 -16.79 -1.90 11.54
N GLY A 19 -17.01 -1.58 10.26
CA GLY A 19 -16.56 -2.42 9.16
C GLY A 19 -15.06 -2.36 8.94
N CYS A 20 -14.47 -1.17 9.03
CA CYS A 20 -13.02 -1.00 9.06
C CYS A 20 -12.38 -1.76 10.23
N GLU A 21 -12.98 -1.68 11.43
CA GLU A 21 -12.50 -2.45 12.59
C GLU A 21 -12.55 -3.96 12.33
N ALA A 22 -13.67 -4.48 11.81
CA ALA A 22 -13.81 -5.89 11.47
C ALA A 22 -12.82 -6.33 10.38
N ASN A 23 -12.55 -5.50 9.37
CA ASN A 23 -11.57 -5.78 8.33
C ASN A 23 -10.13 -5.86 8.89
N VAL A 24 -9.75 -4.94 9.80
CA VAL A 24 -8.46 -4.99 10.50
C VAL A 24 -8.37 -6.25 11.35
N LYS A 25 -9.44 -6.60 12.06
CA LYS A 25 -9.51 -7.83 12.87
C LYS A 25 -9.27 -9.08 12.01
N GLN A 26 -9.91 -9.19 10.85
CA GLN A 26 -9.71 -10.33 9.95
C GLN A 26 -8.25 -10.47 9.49
N GLN A 27 -7.58 -9.37 9.17
CA GLN A 27 -6.15 -9.37 8.82
C GLN A 27 -5.26 -9.79 10.00
N ILE A 28 -5.56 -9.33 11.23
CA ILE A 28 -4.85 -9.74 12.44
C ILE A 28 -5.01 -11.25 12.67
N GLU A 29 -6.24 -11.77 12.56
CA GLU A 29 -6.51 -13.20 12.75
C GLU A 29 -5.84 -14.06 11.68
N TYR A 30 -5.75 -13.57 10.43
CA TYR A 30 -4.93 -14.23 9.41
C TYR A 30 -3.47 -14.37 9.85
N VAL A 31 -2.83 -13.27 10.29
CA VAL A 31 -1.42 -13.30 10.73
C VAL A 31 -1.22 -14.23 11.91
N LYS A 32 -2.13 -14.22 12.89
CA LYS A 32 -2.08 -15.15 14.04
C LYS A 32 -2.19 -16.61 13.59
N ALA A 33 -3.08 -16.91 12.64
CA ALA A 33 -3.30 -18.26 12.13
C ALA A 33 -2.08 -18.81 11.38
N GLN A 34 -1.30 -17.96 10.71
CA GLN A 34 -0.06 -18.39 10.03
C GLN A 34 1.10 -18.68 11.00
N GLY A 35 1.03 -18.16 12.24
CA GLY A 35 2.06 -18.31 13.26
C GLY A 35 3.15 -17.22 13.22
N PRO A 36 4.01 -17.19 14.25
CA PRO A 36 5.00 -16.13 14.43
C PRO A 36 6.09 -16.15 13.35
N ILE A 37 6.59 -14.96 12.99
CA ILE A 37 7.73 -14.79 12.09
C ILE A 37 9.01 -14.84 12.95
N ALA A 38 9.79 -15.90 12.77
CA ALA A 38 11.06 -16.05 13.47
C ALA A 38 12.03 -14.92 13.09
N ASN A 39 12.78 -14.42 14.07
CA ASN A 39 13.76 -13.34 13.92
C ASN A 39 13.20 -12.02 13.35
N GLY A 40 11.87 -11.85 13.35
CA GLY A 40 11.22 -10.62 12.89
C GLY A 40 11.63 -9.38 13.71
N PRO A 41 11.28 -8.18 13.19
CA PRO A 41 11.66 -6.92 13.82
C PRO A 41 11.04 -6.78 15.22
N LYS A 42 11.60 -5.89 16.02
CA LYS A 42 11.08 -5.56 17.36
C LYS A 42 10.58 -4.13 17.45
N LYS A 43 11.12 -3.20 16.67
CA LYS A 43 10.71 -1.79 16.68
C LYS A 43 10.60 -1.27 15.26
N VAL A 44 9.37 -1.06 14.80
CA VAL A 44 9.08 -0.78 13.38
C VAL A 44 8.48 0.60 13.20
N LEU A 45 9.05 1.35 12.27
CA LEU A 45 8.44 2.54 11.69
C LEU A 45 7.78 2.18 10.36
N VAL A 46 6.50 2.50 10.21
CA VAL A 46 5.77 2.36 8.94
C VAL A 46 5.32 3.73 8.47
N ILE A 47 5.79 4.16 7.29
CA ILE A 47 5.43 5.42 6.64
C ILE A 47 4.38 5.10 5.56
N GLY A 48 3.16 5.60 5.75
CA GLY A 48 1.97 5.15 5.00
C GLY A 48 1.24 3.98 5.67
N ALA A 49 1.03 4.05 6.99
CA ALA A 49 0.63 2.89 7.81
C ALA A 49 -0.88 2.62 7.93
N SER A 50 -1.74 3.42 7.28
CA SER A 50 -3.19 3.45 7.57
C SER A 50 -4.05 2.56 6.66
N THR A 51 -3.59 2.24 5.45
CA THR A 51 -4.34 1.43 4.48
C THR A 51 -3.41 0.53 3.65
N GLY A 52 -4.01 -0.41 2.92
CA GLY A 52 -3.32 -1.25 1.93
C GLY A 52 -2.10 -1.98 2.49
N TYR A 53 -1.02 -2.02 1.70
CA TYR A 53 0.21 -2.71 2.08
C TYR A 53 0.89 -2.16 3.34
N GLY A 54 0.80 -0.86 3.60
CA GLY A 54 1.42 -0.27 4.79
C GLY A 54 0.68 -0.67 6.07
N LEU A 55 -0.66 -0.70 6.05
CA LEU A 55 -1.45 -1.27 7.14
C LEU A 55 -1.12 -2.76 7.35
N ALA A 56 -1.07 -3.53 6.26
CA ALA A 56 -0.71 -4.95 6.32
C ALA A 56 0.71 -5.15 6.88
N ALA A 57 1.67 -4.30 6.54
CA ALA A 57 3.02 -4.33 7.11
C ALA A 57 3.02 -4.05 8.61
N ARG A 58 2.22 -3.07 9.05
CA ARG A 58 2.09 -2.77 10.47
C ARG A 58 1.45 -3.92 11.25
N ILE A 59 0.40 -4.53 10.71
CA ILE A 59 -0.26 -5.72 11.28
C ILE A 59 0.72 -6.90 11.35
N THR A 60 1.43 -7.20 10.26
CA THR A 60 2.40 -8.29 10.21
C THR A 60 3.55 -8.10 11.20
N ALA A 61 4.09 -6.88 11.33
CA ALA A 61 5.12 -6.57 12.31
C ALA A 61 4.62 -6.79 13.76
N ALA A 62 3.49 -6.16 14.12
CA ALA A 62 2.94 -6.24 15.47
C ALA A 62 2.45 -7.65 15.83
N PHE A 63 1.60 -8.25 14.99
CA PHE A 63 0.92 -9.50 15.33
C PHE A 63 1.70 -10.74 14.92
N GLY A 64 2.58 -10.64 13.93
CA GLY A 64 3.45 -11.74 13.48
C GLY A 64 4.82 -11.75 14.15
N SER A 65 5.40 -10.59 14.50
CA SER A 65 6.75 -10.49 15.08
C SER A 65 6.79 -9.98 16.52
N ASN A 66 5.62 -9.62 17.07
CA ASN A 66 5.47 -8.99 18.38
C ASN A 66 6.26 -7.68 18.50
N ALA A 67 6.26 -6.90 17.42
CA ALA A 67 6.99 -5.64 17.34
C ALA A 67 6.17 -4.46 17.89
N ASP A 68 6.88 -3.53 18.52
CA ASP A 68 6.40 -2.18 18.81
C ASP A 68 6.33 -1.38 17.51
N THR A 69 5.21 -0.71 17.24
CA THR A 69 5.02 -0.01 15.95
C THR A 69 4.68 1.47 16.08
N LEU A 70 5.43 2.30 15.35
CA LEU A 70 5.11 3.69 15.09
C LEU A 70 4.62 3.84 13.64
N GLY A 71 3.41 4.34 13.46
CA GLY A 71 2.82 4.54 12.13
C GLY A 71 2.70 6.02 11.77
N VAL A 72 3.10 6.41 10.56
CA VAL A 72 2.86 7.74 9.97
C VAL A 72 1.84 7.61 8.84
N PHE A 73 0.86 8.50 8.77
CA PHE A 73 -0.15 8.54 7.70
C PHE A 73 -0.76 9.93 7.56
N PHE A 74 -1.63 10.12 6.56
CA PHE A 74 -2.36 11.37 6.36
C PHE A 74 -3.84 11.09 6.11
N GLU A 75 -4.65 11.20 7.17
CA GLU A 75 -6.05 10.79 7.20
C GLU A 75 -6.93 11.88 7.82
N ARG A 76 -8.21 11.90 7.42
CA ARG A 76 -9.20 12.82 7.95
C ARG A 76 -9.99 12.13 9.06
N ALA A 77 -9.97 12.69 10.26
CA ALA A 77 -10.82 12.28 11.36
C ALA A 77 -12.31 12.37 11.02
N GLY A 78 -13.10 11.57 11.73
CA GLY A 78 -14.55 11.69 11.71
C GLY A 78 -15.01 12.89 12.52
N SER A 79 -16.28 13.26 12.35
CA SER A 79 -17.01 14.16 13.23
C SER A 79 -18.43 13.65 13.35
N GLU A 80 -19.21 14.19 14.30
CA GLU A 80 -20.62 13.82 14.52
C GLU A 80 -21.48 13.74 13.24
N THR A 81 -21.15 14.56 12.24
CA THR A 81 -21.92 14.66 10.98
C THR A 81 -21.21 14.08 9.75
N LYS A 82 -19.93 13.67 9.87
CA LYS A 82 -19.14 13.25 8.71
C LYS A 82 -18.21 12.08 9.04
N PRO A 83 -18.35 10.94 8.33
CA PRO A 83 -17.41 9.82 8.46
C PRO A 83 -15.96 10.19 8.12
N ALA A 84 -15.04 9.55 8.83
CA ALA A 84 -13.61 9.62 8.60
C ALA A 84 -13.21 8.97 7.26
N THR A 85 -11.96 9.16 6.85
CA THR A 85 -11.36 8.30 5.82
C THR A 85 -11.09 6.89 6.41
N PRO A 86 -11.06 5.82 5.59
CA PRO A 86 -10.85 4.45 6.10
C PRO A 86 -9.55 4.28 6.85
N GLY A 87 -8.47 4.95 6.46
CA GLY A 87 -7.22 4.83 7.18
C GLY A 87 -7.26 5.33 8.62
N TRP A 88 -8.15 6.29 8.92
CA TRP A 88 -8.39 6.75 10.29
C TRP A 88 -9.00 5.63 11.14
N TYR A 89 -10.10 5.04 10.68
CA TYR A 89 -10.76 3.94 11.41
C TYR A 89 -9.90 2.67 11.47
N ASN A 90 -9.16 2.35 10.41
CA ASN A 90 -8.21 1.24 10.43
C ASN A 90 -7.13 1.44 11.48
N THR A 91 -6.62 2.68 11.63
CA THR A 91 -5.62 3.00 12.65
C THR A 91 -6.21 2.92 14.06
N ALA A 92 -7.42 3.44 14.27
CA ALA A 92 -8.11 3.32 15.56
C ALA A 92 -8.30 1.85 15.96
N ALA A 93 -8.71 1.00 15.01
CA ALA A 93 -8.84 -0.43 15.22
C ALA A 93 -7.50 -1.11 15.50
N PHE A 94 -6.45 -0.78 14.74
CA PHE A 94 -5.10 -1.29 14.99
C PHE A 94 -4.63 -0.96 16.40
N ASP A 95 -4.78 0.30 16.82
CA ASP A 95 -4.38 0.78 18.15
C ASP A 95 -5.11 0.04 19.27
N LYS A 96 -6.44 -0.13 19.12
CA LYS A 96 -7.27 -0.94 20.01
C LYS A 96 -6.73 -2.37 20.16
N PHE A 97 -6.57 -3.09 19.05
CA PHE A 97 -6.15 -4.49 19.11
C PHE A 97 -4.68 -4.67 19.55
N ALA A 98 -3.81 -3.71 19.24
CA ALA A 98 -2.42 -3.73 19.71
C ALA A 98 -2.37 -3.52 21.23
N THR A 99 -3.15 -2.55 21.75
CA THR A 99 -3.26 -2.27 23.19
C THR A 99 -3.85 -3.46 23.95
N GLU A 100 -4.90 -4.10 23.42
CA GLU A 100 -5.47 -5.34 23.98
C GLU A 100 -4.44 -6.48 24.07
N LYS A 101 -3.48 -6.53 23.14
CA LYS A 101 -2.36 -7.50 23.15
C LYS A 101 -1.17 -7.03 24.00
N GLY A 102 -1.20 -5.81 24.55
CA GLY A 102 -0.10 -5.23 25.32
C GLY A 102 1.11 -4.82 24.46
N LEU A 103 0.91 -4.55 23.17
CA LEU A 103 1.94 -4.07 22.26
C LEU A 103 1.96 -2.55 22.19
N TYR A 104 3.14 -1.96 22.05
CA TYR A 104 3.25 -0.53 21.77
C TYR A 104 2.67 -0.21 20.38
N ALA A 105 1.75 0.73 20.35
CA ALA A 105 1.24 1.35 19.14
C ALA A 105 1.15 2.87 19.36
N LYS A 106 1.85 3.65 18.53
CA LYS A 106 1.63 5.10 18.42
C LYS A 106 1.51 5.52 16.98
N SER A 107 0.84 6.64 16.75
CA SER A 107 0.57 7.11 15.39
C SER A 107 0.76 8.60 15.24
N ILE A 108 1.27 9.01 14.09
CA ILE A 108 1.44 10.42 13.71
C ILE A 108 0.61 10.65 12.45
N ASN A 109 -0.34 11.57 12.53
CA ASN A 109 -1.16 11.99 11.40
C ASN A 109 -0.62 13.32 10.83
N GLY A 110 -0.16 13.33 9.59
CA GLY A 110 0.37 14.52 8.94
C GLY A 110 1.07 14.22 7.62
N ASP A 111 1.53 15.28 6.96
CA ASP A 111 2.26 15.17 5.70
C ASP A 111 3.65 14.56 5.91
N ALA A 112 3.80 13.28 5.56
CA ALA A 112 5.05 12.53 5.67
C ALA A 112 6.20 13.14 4.84
N PHE A 113 5.90 13.96 3.82
CA PHE A 113 6.91 14.66 3.04
C PHE A 113 7.56 15.82 3.82
N SER A 114 6.85 16.37 4.81
CA SER A 114 7.32 17.54 5.57
C SER A 114 8.49 17.23 6.52
N LYS A 115 9.29 18.25 6.82
CA LYS A 115 10.32 18.18 7.87
C LYS A 115 9.72 18.01 9.26
N GLU A 116 8.57 18.64 9.50
CA GLU A 116 7.88 18.62 10.78
C GLU A 116 7.52 17.19 11.20
N ILE A 117 6.91 16.43 10.29
CA ILE A 117 6.52 15.04 10.58
C ILE A 117 7.75 14.14 10.74
N LYS A 118 8.83 14.37 9.98
CA LYS A 118 10.11 13.67 10.20
C LYS A 118 10.69 13.95 11.59
N ALA A 119 10.74 15.22 12.00
CA ALA A 119 11.23 15.64 13.31
C ALA A 119 10.39 15.05 14.46
N LYS A 120 9.06 15.15 14.36
CA LYS A 120 8.12 14.57 15.33
C LYS A 120 8.24 13.05 15.44
N THR A 121 8.47 12.37 14.31
CA THR A 121 8.73 10.93 14.29
C THR A 121 10.03 10.60 14.99
N ILE A 122 11.11 11.33 14.71
CA ILE A 122 12.41 11.16 15.38
C ILE A 122 12.28 11.35 16.89
N GLU A 123 11.59 12.42 17.34
CA GLU A 123 11.36 12.69 18.75
C GLU A 123 10.58 11.55 19.42
N THR A 124 9.50 11.08 18.79
CA THR A 124 8.70 9.96 19.29
C THR A 124 9.55 8.70 19.42
N ILE A 125 10.38 8.37 18.42
CA ILE A 125 11.28 7.23 18.48
C ILE A 125 12.27 7.38 19.64
N LYS A 126 12.89 8.55 19.83
CA LYS A 126 13.84 8.78 20.93
C LYS A 126 13.19 8.59 22.30
N ASN A 127 11.97 9.11 22.47
CA ASN A 127 11.27 9.10 23.75
C ASN A 127 10.79 7.70 24.14
N ASP A 128 10.30 6.92 23.16
CA ASP A 128 9.58 5.68 23.46
C ASP A 128 10.38 4.42 23.10
N LEU A 129 11.06 4.44 21.95
CA LEU A 129 11.63 3.25 21.32
C LEU A 129 13.17 3.23 21.40
N GLY A 130 13.81 4.38 21.60
CA GLY A 130 15.25 4.59 21.44
C GLY A 130 15.66 4.55 19.97
N GLN A 131 15.52 3.39 19.33
CA GLN A 131 15.84 3.16 17.93
C GLN A 131 14.81 2.22 17.27
N VAL A 132 14.73 2.24 15.93
CA VAL A 132 13.94 1.29 15.13
C VAL A 132 14.84 0.36 14.32
N ASP A 133 14.40 -0.89 14.14
CA ASP A 133 15.13 -1.95 13.42
C ASP A 133 14.52 -2.29 12.04
N LEU A 134 13.33 -1.76 11.74
CA LEU A 134 12.73 -1.80 10.41
C LEU A 134 12.03 -0.47 10.08
N VAL A 135 12.29 0.04 8.88
CA VAL A 135 11.54 1.14 8.27
C VAL A 135 10.83 0.64 7.02
N VAL A 136 9.51 0.74 6.98
CA VAL A 136 8.70 0.43 5.79
C VAL A 136 8.22 1.72 5.15
N TYR A 137 8.56 1.93 3.89
CA TYR A 137 8.14 3.08 3.08
C TYR A 137 7.03 2.65 2.10
N SER A 138 5.79 2.98 2.44
CA SER A 138 4.57 2.56 1.76
C SER A 138 3.65 3.75 1.42
N LEU A 139 4.24 4.87 0.99
CA LEU A 139 3.45 6.04 0.57
C LEU A 139 2.90 5.86 -0.85
N ALA A 140 1.63 6.22 -1.01
CA ALA A 140 0.98 6.46 -2.29
C ALA A 140 0.26 7.81 -2.21
N ALA A 141 0.75 8.80 -2.97
CA ALA A 141 0.23 10.16 -2.93
C ALA A 141 0.09 10.73 -4.35
N PRO A 142 -0.95 11.52 -4.62
CA PRO A 142 -1.10 12.20 -5.90
C PRO A 142 -0.25 13.48 -6.00
N ARG A 143 0.31 13.94 -4.88
CA ARG A 143 1.08 15.18 -4.78
C ARG A 143 2.09 15.15 -3.66
N ARG A 144 3.12 15.99 -3.77
CA ARG A 144 4.15 16.23 -2.75
C ARG A 144 4.46 17.71 -2.70
N THR A 145 4.53 18.27 -1.49
CA THR A 145 5.14 19.59 -1.29
C THR A 145 6.61 19.37 -0.94
N HIS A 146 7.52 19.94 -1.72
CA HIS A 146 8.95 19.78 -1.48
C HIS A 146 9.34 20.45 -0.15
N PRO A 147 9.99 19.73 0.78
CA PRO A 147 10.19 20.20 2.15
C PRO A 147 11.15 21.40 2.28
N GLU A 148 11.98 21.67 1.26
CA GLU A 148 12.92 22.80 1.25
C GLU A 148 12.39 24.01 0.49
N THR A 149 11.78 23.78 -0.67
CA THR A 149 11.46 24.86 -1.64
C THR A 149 10.00 25.28 -1.56
N GLY A 150 9.13 24.49 -0.92
CA GLY A 150 7.69 24.72 -0.90
C GLY A 150 6.98 24.45 -2.23
N GLN A 151 7.71 24.02 -3.27
CA GLN A 151 7.11 23.68 -4.58
C GLN A 151 6.18 22.48 -4.45
N VAL A 152 5.00 22.57 -5.05
CA VAL A 152 4.02 21.47 -5.10
C VAL A 152 4.16 20.71 -6.41
N PHE A 153 4.51 19.43 -6.32
CA PHE A 153 4.55 18.49 -7.43
C PHE A 153 3.26 17.67 -7.45
N ASN A 154 2.72 17.41 -8.64
CA ASN A 154 1.56 16.53 -8.84
C ASN A 154 1.98 15.37 -9.74
N SER A 155 1.68 14.14 -9.33
CA SER A 155 1.94 12.96 -10.16
C SER A 155 0.83 12.78 -11.19
N VAL A 156 1.18 12.17 -12.32
CA VAL A 156 0.23 11.76 -13.35
C VAL A 156 0.36 10.27 -13.64
N LEU A 157 -0.69 9.70 -14.21
CA LEU A 157 -0.73 8.32 -14.70
C LEU A 157 -0.93 8.35 -16.22
N LYS A 158 0.18 8.53 -16.93
CA LYS A 158 0.21 8.65 -18.39
C LYS A 158 1.33 7.80 -18.99
N PRO A 159 1.15 7.28 -20.23
CA PRO A 159 2.22 6.63 -20.97
C PRO A 159 3.36 7.61 -21.28
N VAL A 160 4.52 7.11 -21.70
CA VAL A 160 5.66 7.95 -22.12
C VAL A 160 5.93 7.75 -23.61
N GLY A 161 6.21 8.84 -24.32
CA GLY A 161 6.65 8.84 -25.72
C GLY A 161 5.53 8.76 -26.76
N LYS A 162 4.53 7.88 -26.59
CA LYS A 162 3.40 7.73 -27.53
C LYS A 162 2.06 7.64 -26.81
N SER A 163 0.98 8.00 -27.51
CA SER A 163 -0.36 7.76 -27.01
C SER A 163 -0.66 6.25 -27.00
N VAL A 164 -1.49 5.84 -26.05
CA VAL A 164 -1.86 4.43 -25.85
C VAL A 164 -3.37 4.35 -25.71
N THR A 165 -3.98 3.41 -26.44
CA THR A 165 -5.39 3.07 -26.24
C THR A 165 -5.46 1.95 -25.21
N LEU A 166 -6.09 2.21 -24.07
CA LEU A 166 -6.22 1.25 -22.98
C LEU A 166 -7.66 0.75 -22.89
N ARG A 167 -7.81 -0.56 -22.85
CA ARG A 167 -9.06 -1.24 -22.50
C ARG A 167 -9.21 -1.27 -20.98
N GLY A 168 -10.42 -1.03 -20.49
CA GLY A 168 -10.75 -1.07 -19.07
C GLY A 168 -12.24 -1.24 -18.81
N ILE A 169 -12.63 -1.18 -17.53
CA ILE A 169 -14.04 -1.21 -17.11
C ILE A 169 -14.42 0.18 -16.58
N ASP A 170 -15.55 0.71 -17.07
CA ASP A 170 -16.30 1.74 -16.36
C ASP A 170 -17.05 1.09 -15.21
N THR A 171 -16.57 1.23 -13.98
CA THR A 171 -17.11 0.50 -12.82
C THR A 171 -18.51 0.96 -12.40
N ASP A 172 -18.93 2.16 -12.79
CA ASP A 172 -20.28 2.67 -12.53
C ASP A 172 -21.30 2.09 -13.51
N LYS A 173 -20.91 2.02 -14.80
CA LYS A 173 -21.79 1.55 -15.88
C LYS A 173 -21.65 0.06 -16.17
N GLU A 174 -20.63 -0.58 -15.60
CA GLU A 174 -20.26 -1.98 -15.82
C GLU A 174 -20.03 -2.31 -17.30
N VAL A 175 -19.44 -1.37 -18.04
CA VAL A 175 -19.12 -1.54 -19.46
C VAL A 175 -17.61 -1.60 -19.69
N VAL A 176 -17.20 -2.51 -20.55
CA VAL A 176 -15.86 -2.57 -21.12
C VAL A 176 -15.77 -1.44 -22.15
N LYS A 177 -14.76 -0.58 -21.98
CA LYS A 177 -14.51 0.54 -22.88
C LYS A 177 -13.04 0.72 -23.14
N GLU A 178 -12.74 1.41 -24.23
CA GLU A 178 -11.40 1.87 -24.56
C GLU A 178 -11.31 3.37 -24.33
N SER A 179 -10.12 3.83 -23.95
CA SER A 179 -9.83 5.25 -23.78
C SER A 179 -8.40 5.53 -24.24
N VAL A 180 -8.22 6.62 -24.97
CA VAL A 180 -6.91 7.05 -25.46
C VAL A 180 -6.25 7.91 -24.39
N PHE A 181 -5.02 7.58 -24.04
CA PHE A 181 -4.19 8.33 -23.11
C PHE A 181 -3.04 8.98 -23.86
N GLU A 182 -2.96 10.30 -23.77
CA GLU A 182 -1.85 11.08 -24.30
C GLU A 182 -0.58 10.88 -23.46
N PRO A 183 0.61 10.92 -24.09
CA PRO A 183 1.87 10.75 -23.37
C PRO A 183 2.09 11.90 -22.38
N ALA A 184 2.79 11.59 -21.29
CA ALA A 184 3.25 12.58 -20.32
C ALA A 184 4.25 13.54 -20.97
N SER A 185 4.15 14.83 -20.61
CA SER A 185 5.24 15.78 -20.88
C SER A 185 6.47 15.46 -20.01
N GLN A 186 7.63 16.01 -20.36
CA GLN A 186 8.85 15.83 -19.54
C GLN A 186 8.66 16.36 -18.11
N GLU A 187 8.01 17.51 -17.96
CA GLU A 187 7.66 18.10 -16.65
C GLU A 187 6.73 17.17 -15.85
N GLU A 188 5.74 16.56 -16.49
CA GLU A 188 4.84 15.61 -15.84
C GLU A 188 5.57 14.35 -15.35
N ILE A 189 6.57 13.87 -16.10
CA ILE A 189 7.42 12.75 -15.71
C ILE A 189 8.27 13.14 -14.50
N GLU A 190 8.95 14.28 -14.55
CA GLU A 190 9.79 14.80 -13.45
C GLU A 190 9.00 15.03 -12.18
N ASN A 191 7.80 15.63 -12.28
CA ASN A 191 6.91 15.82 -11.15
C ASN A 191 6.45 14.47 -10.57
N THR A 192 6.17 13.47 -11.43
CA THR A 192 5.80 12.13 -10.97
C THR A 192 6.95 11.44 -10.24
N VAL A 193 8.18 11.57 -10.74
CA VAL A 193 9.40 11.09 -10.05
C VAL A 193 9.57 11.80 -8.71
N ALA A 194 9.39 13.13 -8.66
CA ALA A 194 9.49 13.89 -7.41
C ALA A 194 8.47 13.43 -6.35
N VAL A 195 7.26 13.02 -6.74
CA VAL A 195 6.22 12.55 -5.80
C VAL A 195 6.41 11.08 -5.40
N MET A 196 6.61 10.19 -6.38
CA MET A 196 6.50 8.73 -6.20
C MET A 196 7.84 7.99 -6.31
N GLY A 197 8.93 8.72 -6.56
CA GLY A 197 10.30 8.22 -6.54
C GLY A 197 10.84 8.03 -5.12
N GLY A 198 12.14 7.83 -5.02
CA GLY A 198 12.83 7.49 -3.77
C GLY A 198 13.42 8.68 -3.02
N GLU A 199 13.28 9.91 -3.51
CA GLU A 199 13.90 11.07 -2.85
C GLU A 199 13.39 11.24 -1.40
N ASP A 200 12.08 11.19 -1.17
CA ASP A 200 11.56 11.31 0.20
C ASP A 200 11.92 10.10 1.07
N TRP A 201 11.96 8.89 0.51
CA TRP A 201 12.47 7.71 1.22
C TRP A 201 13.92 7.91 1.66
N GLN A 202 14.77 8.46 0.79
CA GLN A 202 16.14 8.82 1.14
C GLN A 202 16.18 9.91 2.22
N MET A 203 15.36 10.96 2.12
CA MET A 203 15.26 12.01 3.16
C MET A 203 14.84 11.44 4.52
N TRP A 204 13.93 10.47 4.55
CA TRP A 204 13.55 9.77 5.79
C TRP A 204 14.73 8.99 6.37
N MET A 205 15.37 8.16 5.56
CA MET A 205 16.48 7.32 6.03
C MET A 205 17.67 8.16 6.50
N ASP A 206 17.97 9.26 5.81
CA ASP A 206 19.05 10.18 6.17
C ASP A 206 18.73 10.90 7.49
N ALA A 207 17.53 11.46 7.65
CA ALA A 207 17.13 12.14 8.89
C ALA A 207 17.11 11.20 10.10
N LEU A 208 16.65 9.95 9.93
CA LEU A 208 16.64 8.94 10.99
C LEU A 208 18.08 8.52 11.37
N ALA A 209 18.97 8.36 10.39
CA ALA A 209 20.37 8.02 10.61
C ALA A 209 21.11 9.16 11.33
N GLU A 210 20.97 10.40 10.86
CA GLU A 210 21.57 11.60 11.46
C GLU A 210 21.14 11.80 12.91
N ALA A 211 19.87 11.49 13.21
CA ALA A 211 19.34 11.57 14.56
C ALA A 211 19.75 10.40 15.47
N GLY A 212 20.44 9.38 14.94
CA GLY A 212 20.91 8.21 15.67
C GLY A 212 19.79 7.22 16.06
N VAL A 213 18.63 7.27 15.40
CA VAL A 213 17.44 6.47 15.77
C VAL A 213 17.26 5.20 14.93
N LEU A 214 18.24 4.83 14.11
CA LEU A 214 18.29 3.53 13.42
C LEU A 214 19.20 2.56 14.19
N ALA A 215 18.68 1.37 14.49
CA ALA A 215 19.43 0.35 15.21
C ALA A 215 20.54 -0.28 14.33
N PRO A 216 21.62 -0.85 14.93
CA PRO A 216 22.53 -1.72 14.20
C PRO A 216 21.77 -2.86 13.54
N GLY A 217 22.09 -3.17 12.28
CA GLY A 217 21.37 -4.17 11.50
C GLY A 217 20.00 -3.73 10.97
N ALA A 218 19.61 -2.47 11.13
CA ALA A 218 18.31 -1.98 10.68
C ALA A 218 18.09 -2.24 9.19
N LYS A 219 16.87 -2.67 8.85
CA LYS A 219 16.44 -2.89 7.47
C LYS A 219 15.50 -1.78 7.03
N THR A 220 15.45 -1.51 5.73
CA THR A 220 14.42 -0.65 5.14
C THR A 220 13.92 -1.19 3.81
N THR A 221 12.63 -1.01 3.55
CA THR A 221 12.04 -1.43 2.28
C THR A 221 11.02 -0.44 1.75
N ALA A 222 11.03 -0.23 0.44
CA ALA A 222 10.03 0.54 -0.28
C ALA A 222 9.25 -0.38 -1.23
N PHE A 223 7.93 -0.19 -1.30
CA PHE A 223 7.07 -1.02 -2.14
C PHE A 223 7.01 -0.50 -3.58
N THR A 224 7.13 -1.43 -4.52
CA THR A 224 6.98 -1.19 -5.95
C THR A 224 6.05 -2.22 -6.60
N TYR A 225 5.70 -1.94 -7.84
CA TYR A 225 4.98 -2.84 -8.73
C TYR A 225 5.64 -2.76 -10.10
N LEU A 226 6.01 -3.91 -10.65
CA LEU A 226 6.48 -4.04 -12.03
C LEU A 226 5.29 -4.37 -12.92
N GLY A 227 4.53 -5.38 -12.49
CA GLY A 227 3.38 -5.87 -13.22
C GLY A 227 3.77 -6.60 -14.48
N GLU A 228 2.74 -6.81 -15.29
CA GLU A 228 2.84 -7.64 -16.47
C GLU A 228 2.93 -6.86 -17.74
N LYS A 229 3.33 -7.54 -18.81
CA LYS A 229 3.55 -6.89 -20.11
C LYS A 229 2.34 -6.05 -20.56
N ILE A 230 1.13 -6.53 -20.26
CA ILE A 230 -0.12 -5.84 -20.58
C ILE A 230 -0.26 -4.49 -19.87
N THR A 231 0.35 -4.34 -18.70
CA THR A 231 0.32 -3.12 -17.87
C THR A 231 1.50 -2.18 -18.13
N HIS A 232 2.53 -2.63 -18.86
CA HIS A 232 3.79 -1.89 -19.00
C HIS A 232 3.60 -0.50 -19.61
N ASP A 233 2.73 -0.35 -20.61
CA ASP A 233 2.56 0.91 -21.34
C ASP A 233 2.05 2.05 -20.44
N ILE A 234 1.21 1.75 -19.45
CA ILE A 234 0.69 2.76 -18.50
C ILE A 234 1.45 2.79 -17.18
N TYR A 235 2.04 1.66 -16.76
CA TYR A 235 2.71 1.52 -15.47
C TYR A 235 4.24 1.56 -15.62
N TRP A 236 4.90 0.42 -15.87
CA TRP A 236 6.37 0.29 -15.80
C TRP A 236 7.15 1.18 -16.80
N ASN A 237 6.58 1.40 -17.99
CA ASN A 237 7.13 2.30 -19.01
C ASN A 237 6.38 3.64 -19.09
N GLY A 238 5.39 3.85 -18.22
CA GLY A 238 4.71 5.13 -18.04
C GLY A 238 5.46 6.06 -17.07
N SER A 239 4.84 7.21 -16.82
CA SER A 239 5.30 8.23 -15.86
C SER A 239 5.50 7.66 -14.45
N ILE A 240 4.58 6.83 -13.94
CA ILE A 240 4.73 6.18 -12.63
C ILE A 240 5.88 5.17 -12.62
N GLY A 241 6.15 4.50 -13.73
CA GLY A 241 7.28 3.58 -13.89
C GLY A 241 8.62 4.29 -13.86
N ALA A 242 8.72 5.52 -14.38
CA ALA A 242 9.91 6.36 -14.21
C ALA A 242 10.18 6.64 -12.72
N ALA A 243 9.14 6.94 -11.95
CA ALA A 243 9.27 7.12 -10.50
C ALA A 243 9.68 5.81 -9.79
N LYS A 244 9.15 4.66 -10.21
CA LYS A 244 9.55 3.36 -9.64
C LYS A 244 10.99 2.97 -9.98
N LYS A 245 11.52 3.37 -11.14
CA LYS A 245 12.94 3.21 -11.50
C LYS A 245 13.85 4.10 -10.64
N ASP A 246 13.40 5.30 -10.25
CA ASP A 246 14.15 6.13 -9.29
C ASP A 246 14.28 5.45 -7.91
N LEU A 247 13.31 4.65 -7.46
CA LEU A 247 13.48 3.84 -6.24
C LEU A 247 14.66 2.85 -6.35
N ASP A 248 14.88 2.28 -7.54
CA ASP A 248 16.00 1.37 -7.80
C ASP A 248 17.36 2.11 -7.79
N GLU A 249 17.38 3.39 -8.12
CA GLU A 249 18.58 4.22 -7.98
C GLU A 249 18.83 4.58 -6.51
N LYS A 250 17.79 5.03 -5.78
CA LYS A 250 17.93 5.47 -4.39
C LYS A 250 18.25 4.34 -3.43
N VAL A 251 17.73 3.13 -3.66
CA VAL A 251 18.01 1.98 -2.79
C VAL A 251 19.50 1.67 -2.70
N LEU A 252 20.28 1.92 -3.75
CA LEU A 252 21.73 1.69 -3.74
C LEU A 252 22.44 2.58 -2.71
N GLY A 253 22.14 3.88 -2.73
CA GLY A 253 22.69 4.84 -1.78
C GLY A 253 22.26 4.57 -0.35
N ILE A 254 20.98 4.25 -0.15
CA ILE A 254 20.42 3.90 1.18
C ILE A 254 21.09 2.62 1.70
N ARG A 255 21.20 1.57 0.87
CA ARG A 255 21.85 0.30 1.22
C ARG A 255 23.32 0.52 1.61
N ALA A 256 24.06 1.32 0.83
CA ALA A 256 25.45 1.63 1.12
C ALA A 256 25.65 2.33 2.46
N LYS A 257 24.72 3.21 2.86
CA LYS A 257 24.75 3.89 4.17
C LYS A 257 24.44 2.96 5.34
N LEU A 258 23.58 1.95 5.14
CA LEU A 258 23.20 0.99 6.19
C LEU A 258 24.20 -0.17 6.34
N ALA A 259 24.89 -0.56 5.27
CA ALA A 259 25.79 -1.72 5.26
C ALA A 259 26.90 -1.69 6.35
N PRO A 260 27.54 -0.55 6.68
CA PRO A 260 28.56 -0.51 7.72
C PRO A 260 28.08 -0.92 9.13
N SER A 261 26.79 -0.76 9.42
CA SER A 261 26.18 -1.22 10.68
C SER A 261 25.49 -2.59 10.55
N GLY A 262 25.68 -3.29 9.42
CA GLY A 262 25.06 -4.58 9.11
C GLY A 262 23.61 -4.49 8.61
N GLY A 263 23.13 -3.28 8.31
CA GLY A 263 21.78 -3.06 7.78
C GLY A 263 21.66 -3.31 6.28
N ASP A 264 20.43 -3.28 5.76
CA ASP A 264 20.14 -3.50 4.33
C ASP A 264 18.93 -2.66 3.87
N ALA A 265 18.90 -2.33 2.57
CA ALA A 265 17.78 -1.66 1.92
C ALA A 265 17.36 -2.41 0.66
N ARG A 266 16.05 -2.66 0.51
CA ARG A 266 15.50 -3.40 -0.63
C ARG A 266 14.23 -2.77 -1.16
N VAL A 267 14.12 -2.65 -2.48
CA VAL A 267 12.82 -2.45 -3.12
C VAL A 267 12.10 -3.80 -3.12
N ALA A 268 10.85 -3.84 -2.65
CA ALA A 268 10.03 -5.05 -2.66
C ALA A 268 8.95 -4.94 -3.75
N VAL A 269 9.00 -5.86 -4.71
CA VAL A 269 8.04 -5.96 -5.80
C VAL A 269 6.84 -6.77 -5.33
N LEU A 270 5.68 -6.10 -5.28
CA LEU A 270 4.41 -6.66 -4.83
C LEU A 270 3.48 -6.93 -6.00
N LYS A 271 2.35 -7.60 -5.74
CA LYS A 271 1.35 -7.95 -6.76
C LYS A 271 0.39 -6.79 -7.00
N ALA A 272 -0.37 -6.87 -8.08
CA ALA A 272 -1.55 -6.07 -8.29
C ALA A 272 -2.66 -6.52 -7.34
N LEU A 273 -3.15 -5.61 -6.50
CA LEU A 273 -4.29 -5.83 -5.61
C LEU A 273 -5.25 -4.65 -5.65
N VAL A 274 -6.46 -4.83 -5.13
CA VAL A 274 -7.43 -3.74 -4.97
C VAL A 274 -7.02 -2.87 -3.79
N THR A 275 -6.69 -1.62 -4.08
CA THR A 275 -6.38 -0.57 -3.12
C THR A 275 -6.98 0.74 -3.65
N GLN A 276 -7.07 1.77 -2.82
CA GLN A 276 -7.51 3.09 -3.30
C GLN A 276 -6.61 3.59 -4.44
N ALA A 277 -5.29 3.43 -4.30
CA ALA A 277 -4.32 3.83 -5.31
C ALA A 277 -4.48 3.06 -6.63
N SER A 278 -4.51 1.72 -6.57
CA SER A 278 -4.62 0.90 -7.79
C SER A 278 -5.98 1.05 -8.49
N SER A 279 -7.07 1.29 -7.74
CA SER A 279 -8.40 1.52 -8.32
C SER A 279 -8.47 2.79 -9.19
N ALA A 280 -7.60 3.77 -8.95
CA ALA A 280 -7.52 5.00 -9.73
C ALA A 280 -6.73 4.86 -11.03
N ILE A 281 -6.04 3.73 -11.25
CA ILE A 281 -5.19 3.51 -12.43
C ILE A 281 -6.06 3.02 -13.60
N PRO A 282 -6.09 3.75 -14.73
CA PRO A 282 -6.86 3.36 -15.91
C PRO A 282 -6.39 2.01 -16.44
N MET A 283 -7.30 1.03 -16.55
CA MET A 283 -7.12 -0.42 -16.87
C MET A 283 -7.17 -1.37 -15.67
N MET A 284 -6.72 -0.95 -14.48
CA MET A 284 -6.52 -1.88 -13.36
C MET A 284 -7.78 -2.60 -12.89
N PRO A 285 -9.00 -2.01 -12.90
CA PRO A 285 -10.22 -2.76 -12.56
C PRO A 285 -10.44 -3.99 -13.45
N LEU A 286 -10.19 -3.88 -14.76
CA LEU A 286 -10.32 -5.00 -15.69
C LEU A 286 -9.22 -6.04 -15.46
N TYR A 287 -7.97 -5.58 -15.35
CA TYR A 287 -6.82 -6.45 -15.11
C TYR A 287 -6.96 -7.24 -13.81
N LEU A 288 -7.31 -6.57 -12.70
CA LEU A 288 -7.54 -7.19 -11.40
C LEU A 288 -8.70 -8.19 -11.45
N SER A 289 -9.81 -7.86 -12.12
CA SER A 289 -10.95 -8.78 -12.25
C SER A 289 -10.56 -10.06 -12.99
N LEU A 290 -9.73 -9.97 -14.03
CA LEU A 290 -9.20 -11.14 -14.75
C LEU A 290 -8.19 -11.92 -13.91
N LEU A 291 -7.22 -11.22 -13.33
CA LEU A 291 -6.17 -11.81 -12.51
C LEU A 291 -6.75 -12.56 -11.31
N PHE A 292 -7.76 -11.98 -10.64
CA PHE A 292 -8.42 -12.61 -9.50
C PHE A 292 -9.10 -13.90 -9.90
N LYS A 293 -9.82 -13.93 -11.02
CA LYS A 293 -10.47 -15.15 -11.52
C LYS A 293 -9.44 -16.26 -11.75
N VAL A 294 -8.37 -15.95 -12.47
CA VAL A 294 -7.31 -16.90 -12.83
C VAL A 294 -6.58 -17.40 -11.59
N MET A 295 -6.14 -16.49 -10.70
CA MET A 295 -5.41 -16.86 -9.48
C MET A 295 -6.29 -17.59 -8.47
N LYS A 296 -7.60 -17.27 -8.36
CA LYS A 296 -8.54 -18.01 -7.51
C LYS A 296 -8.75 -19.43 -8.03
N ALA A 297 -8.91 -19.62 -9.34
CA ALA A 297 -9.01 -20.95 -9.94
C ALA A 297 -7.78 -21.83 -9.68
N LYS A 298 -6.59 -21.20 -9.54
CA LYS A 298 -5.32 -21.88 -9.21
C LYS A 298 -5.00 -21.94 -7.72
N GLY A 299 -5.83 -21.37 -6.85
CA GLY A 299 -5.59 -21.31 -5.40
C GLY A 299 -4.39 -20.45 -4.99
N THR A 300 -4.00 -19.47 -5.82
CA THR A 300 -2.82 -18.60 -5.60
C THR A 300 -3.17 -17.15 -5.31
N HIS A 301 -4.45 -16.79 -5.32
CA HIS A 301 -4.92 -15.44 -5.00
C HIS A 301 -4.56 -15.06 -3.55
N GLU A 302 -4.11 -13.82 -3.39
CA GLU A 302 -3.67 -13.24 -2.13
C GLU A 302 -4.20 -11.81 -2.04
N GLY A 303 -4.50 -11.32 -0.83
CA GLY A 303 -4.72 -9.92 -0.54
C GLY A 303 -3.47 -9.25 0.04
N CYS A 304 -3.63 -8.04 0.57
CA CYS A 304 -2.49 -7.27 1.09
C CYS A 304 -1.83 -7.98 2.28
N ILE A 305 -2.63 -8.62 3.15
CA ILE A 305 -2.10 -9.22 4.38
C ILE A 305 -1.34 -10.52 4.10
N GLU A 306 -1.84 -11.35 3.18
CA GLU A 306 -1.17 -12.56 2.72
C GLU A 306 0.20 -12.23 2.13
N GLN A 307 0.21 -11.25 1.22
CA GLN A 307 1.44 -10.86 0.52
C GLN A 307 2.49 -10.27 1.48
N ILE A 308 2.08 -9.39 2.40
CA ILE A 308 3.04 -8.76 3.31
C ILE A 308 3.50 -9.72 4.41
N TYR A 309 2.64 -10.64 4.86
CA TYR A 309 3.08 -11.74 5.73
C TYR A 309 4.18 -12.57 5.04
N GLY A 310 3.96 -12.99 3.78
CA GLY A 310 4.96 -13.68 2.97
C GLY A 310 6.24 -12.87 2.78
N LEU A 311 6.14 -11.56 2.50
CA LEU A 311 7.31 -10.68 2.38
C LEU A 311 8.20 -10.71 3.63
N TYR A 312 7.61 -10.66 4.83
CA TYR A 312 8.39 -10.69 6.07
C TYR A 312 9.02 -12.06 6.30
N LYS A 313 8.21 -13.11 6.16
CA LYS A 313 8.60 -14.50 6.46
C LYS A 313 9.59 -15.09 5.47
N ASP A 314 9.32 -14.90 4.18
CA ASP A 314 10.03 -15.57 3.09
C ASP A 314 11.13 -14.68 2.50
N SER A 315 11.20 -13.40 2.90
CA SER A 315 12.23 -12.49 2.42
C SER A 315 12.92 -11.66 3.50
N LEU A 316 12.28 -10.64 4.09
CA LEU A 316 12.98 -9.67 4.95
C LEU A 316 13.72 -10.31 6.14
N TYR A 317 13.14 -11.38 6.69
CA TYR A 317 13.67 -12.15 7.82
C TYR A 317 13.92 -13.62 7.49
N ASN A 318 14.10 -13.92 6.20
CA ASN A 318 14.57 -15.20 5.71
C ASN A 318 16.07 -15.12 5.39
N ALA A 319 16.80 -16.20 5.63
CA ALA A 319 18.22 -16.28 5.28
C ALA A 319 18.47 -16.43 3.77
N SER A 320 17.43 -16.77 2.99
CA SER A 320 17.51 -17.00 1.55
C SER A 320 16.35 -16.30 0.83
N PRO A 321 16.31 -14.95 0.85
CA PRO A 321 15.27 -14.20 0.15
C PRO A 321 15.36 -14.41 -1.35
N LEU A 322 14.21 -14.41 -2.03
CA LEU A 322 14.16 -14.43 -3.48
C LEU A 322 14.42 -13.02 -4.03
N LEU A 323 15.60 -12.84 -4.62
CA LEU A 323 16.06 -11.60 -5.23
C LEU A 323 16.09 -11.71 -6.76
N ASP A 324 15.78 -10.62 -7.46
CA ASP A 324 16.07 -10.49 -8.90
C ASP A 324 17.48 -9.95 -9.16
N GLU A 325 17.84 -9.79 -10.45
CA GLU A 325 19.17 -9.36 -10.88
C GLU A 325 19.52 -7.94 -10.42
N GLU A 326 18.52 -7.06 -10.24
CA GLU A 326 18.69 -5.72 -9.67
C GLU A 326 18.74 -5.74 -8.12
N GLY A 327 18.55 -6.91 -7.50
CA GLY A 327 18.58 -7.10 -6.07
C GLY A 327 17.30 -6.63 -5.36
N ARG A 328 16.17 -6.55 -6.07
CA ARG A 328 14.84 -6.35 -5.50
C ARG A 328 14.34 -7.64 -4.88
N VAL A 329 13.57 -7.52 -3.80
CA VAL A 329 12.83 -8.65 -3.24
C VAL A 329 11.58 -8.89 -4.07
N ARG A 330 11.35 -10.14 -4.46
CA ARG A 330 10.22 -10.52 -5.32
C ARG A 330 9.15 -11.23 -4.49
N THR A 331 7.91 -10.76 -4.59
CA THR A 331 6.72 -11.43 -3.98
C THR A 331 5.55 -11.54 -4.97
N ASP A 332 5.85 -11.27 -6.23
CA ASP A 332 4.95 -11.15 -7.36
C ASP A 332 4.95 -12.38 -8.28
N GLN A 333 5.77 -13.41 -7.99
CA GLN A 333 5.95 -14.55 -8.88
C GLN A 333 4.66 -15.32 -9.18
N LYS A 334 3.73 -15.37 -8.22
CA LYS A 334 2.43 -16.03 -8.40
C LYS A 334 1.58 -15.31 -9.45
N GLU A 335 1.63 -13.98 -9.49
CA GLU A 335 1.01 -13.18 -10.54
C GLU A 335 1.77 -13.38 -11.85
N LEU A 336 3.10 -13.25 -11.81
CA LEU A 336 3.92 -13.24 -13.03
C LEU A 336 4.22 -14.62 -13.63
N SER A 337 3.53 -15.67 -13.18
CA SER A 337 3.78 -17.00 -13.71
C SER A 337 3.30 -17.09 -15.17
N PRO A 338 4.06 -17.71 -16.09
CA PRO A 338 3.68 -17.79 -17.51
C PRO A 338 2.28 -18.37 -17.74
N GLU A 339 1.85 -19.29 -16.87
CA GLU A 339 0.52 -19.91 -16.91
C GLU A 339 -0.58 -18.89 -16.58
N VAL A 340 -0.43 -18.13 -15.49
CA VAL A 340 -1.39 -17.08 -15.10
C VAL A 340 -1.47 -16.02 -16.19
N GLN A 341 -0.33 -15.60 -16.73
CA GLN A 341 -0.29 -14.56 -17.75
C GLN A 341 -0.80 -14.98 -19.10
N GLY A 342 -0.54 -16.23 -19.50
CA GLY A 342 -1.12 -16.80 -20.71
C GLY A 342 -2.65 -16.76 -20.65
N GLU A 343 -3.23 -17.14 -19.51
CA GLU A 343 -4.69 -17.11 -19.31
C GLU A 343 -5.25 -15.69 -19.23
N VAL A 344 -4.64 -14.79 -18.46
CA VAL A 344 -5.08 -13.38 -18.36
C VAL A 344 -5.04 -12.71 -19.74
N SER A 345 -3.95 -12.89 -20.50
CA SER A 345 -3.84 -12.34 -21.86
C SER A 345 -4.86 -12.94 -22.82
N ALA A 346 -5.12 -14.25 -22.73
CA ALA A 346 -6.09 -14.92 -23.60
C ALA A 346 -7.54 -14.49 -23.33
N LEU A 347 -7.84 -14.10 -22.09
CA LEU A 347 -9.15 -13.60 -21.68
C LEU A 347 -9.31 -12.11 -21.99
N TRP A 348 -8.25 -11.30 -21.85
CA TRP A 348 -8.27 -9.84 -22.02
C TRP A 348 -8.98 -9.40 -23.30
N ASP A 349 -8.64 -10.01 -24.44
CA ASP A 349 -9.20 -9.63 -25.74
C ASP A 349 -10.66 -10.07 -25.92
N LYS A 350 -11.12 -11.04 -25.13
CA LYS A 350 -12.45 -11.67 -25.22
C LYS A 350 -13.51 -11.04 -24.32
N VAL A 351 -13.12 -10.26 -23.31
CA VAL A 351 -14.07 -9.67 -22.35
C VAL A 351 -14.93 -8.59 -23.01
N THR A 352 -16.24 -8.81 -23.10
CA THR A 352 -17.21 -7.82 -23.57
C THR A 352 -18.17 -7.44 -22.44
N ASN A 353 -19.14 -6.57 -22.72
CA ASN A 353 -20.17 -6.21 -21.75
C ASN A 353 -21.03 -7.42 -21.37
N GLU A 354 -21.32 -8.28 -22.36
CA GLU A 354 -22.24 -9.41 -22.23
C GLU A 354 -21.66 -10.55 -21.40
N ASN A 355 -20.34 -10.73 -21.42
CA ASN A 355 -19.64 -11.83 -20.75
C ASN A 355 -18.76 -11.38 -19.57
N LEU A 356 -18.88 -10.12 -19.13
CA LEU A 356 -18.01 -9.54 -18.09
C LEU A 356 -17.98 -10.40 -16.82
N TYR A 357 -19.14 -10.80 -16.30
CA TYR A 357 -19.25 -11.62 -15.09
C TYR A 357 -18.92 -13.10 -15.33
N GLU A 358 -18.92 -13.55 -16.59
CA GLU A 358 -18.56 -14.92 -16.95
C GLU A 358 -17.04 -15.07 -17.09
N LEU A 359 -16.36 -14.12 -17.72
CA LEU A 359 -14.93 -14.21 -18.04
C LEU A 359 -14.02 -13.56 -17.01
N THR A 360 -14.56 -12.74 -16.11
CA THR A 360 -13.79 -12.08 -15.04
C THR A 360 -14.33 -12.45 -13.66
N ASP A 361 -13.68 -11.98 -12.61
CA ASP A 361 -14.19 -11.92 -11.24
C ASP A 361 -14.50 -10.47 -10.83
N PHE A 362 -15.28 -9.76 -11.67
CA PHE A 362 -15.66 -8.38 -11.40
C PHE A 362 -16.52 -8.23 -10.12
N ALA A 363 -17.30 -9.26 -9.77
CA ALA A 363 -18.00 -9.31 -8.49
C ALA A 363 -17.02 -9.31 -7.30
N GLY A 364 -15.98 -10.15 -7.36
CA GLY A 364 -14.91 -10.16 -6.36
C GLY A 364 -14.16 -8.84 -6.30
N TYR A 365 -13.86 -8.21 -7.44
CA TYR A 365 -13.25 -6.88 -7.47
C TYR A 365 -14.10 -5.82 -6.74
N LYS A 366 -15.41 -5.75 -7.03
CA LYS A 366 -16.32 -4.79 -6.37
C LYS A 366 -16.43 -5.05 -4.87
N HIS A 367 -16.50 -6.33 -4.48
CA HIS A 367 -16.50 -6.74 -3.09
C HIS A 367 -15.23 -6.26 -2.37
N GLU A 368 -14.05 -6.58 -2.89
CA GLU A 368 -12.77 -6.14 -2.32
C GLU A 368 -12.65 -4.60 -2.27
N PHE A 369 -13.17 -3.88 -3.28
CA PHE A 369 -13.19 -2.43 -3.28
C PHE A 369 -14.05 -1.86 -2.14
N LEU A 370 -15.26 -2.40 -1.92
CA LEU A 370 -16.15 -1.96 -0.85
C LEU A 370 -15.59 -2.28 0.53
N ARG A 371 -14.89 -3.41 0.67
CA ARG A 371 -14.18 -3.80 1.91
C ARG A 371 -13.12 -2.79 2.32
N LEU A 372 -12.47 -2.09 1.38
CA LEU A 372 -11.52 -1.00 1.69
C LEU A 372 -12.14 0.11 2.54
N PHE A 373 -13.45 0.31 2.44
CA PHE A 373 -14.20 1.35 3.14
C PHE A 373 -15.08 0.78 4.26
N GLY A 374 -14.87 -0.48 4.63
CA GLY A 374 -15.61 -1.15 5.69
C GLY A 374 -17.01 -1.62 5.29
N PHE A 375 -17.33 -1.71 4.00
CA PHE A 375 -18.61 -2.28 3.53
C PHE A 375 -18.45 -3.73 3.11
N GLU A 376 -19.56 -4.47 3.10
CA GLU A 376 -19.61 -5.90 2.76
C GLU A 376 -18.66 -6.78 3.60
N ILE A 377 -18.44 -6.39 4.85
CA ILE A 377 -17.69 -7.19 5.83
C ILE A 377 -18.67 -8.10 6.56
N GLU A 378 -18.39 -9.40 6.53
CA GLU A 378 -19.19 -10.40 7.25
C GLU A 378 -19.27 -10.10 8.75
N GLY A 379 -20.46 -10.25 9.32
CA GLY A 379 -20.71 -10.04 10.75
C GLY A 379 -20.93 -8.58 11.17
N VAL A 380 -21.01 -7.64 10.23
CA VAL A 380 -21.30 -6.23 10.51
C VAL A 380 -22.77 -5.93 10.21
N ASP A 381 -23.49 -5.41 11.20
CA ASP A 381 -24.84 -4.87 11.01
C ASP A 381 -24.76 -3.45 10.43
N TYR A 382 -25.10 -3.32 9.15
CA TYR A 382 -25.08 -2.05 8.41
C TYR A 382 -26.36 -1.21 8.56
N ASP A 383 -27.38 -1.71 9.27
CA ASP A 383 -28.59 -0.97 9.59
C ASP A 383 -28.55 -0.34 10.99
N ALA A 384 -27.55 -0.70 11.80
CA ALA A 384 -27.28 -0.09 13.09
C ALA A 384 -26.77 1.36 12.97
N ASP A 385 -27.17 2.19 13.94
CA ASP A 385 -26.57 3.50 14.14
C ASP A 385 -25.15 3.39 14.67
N VAL A 386 -24.21 4.07 14.02
CA VAL A 386 -22.80 4.13 14.45
C VAL A 386 -22.36 5.57 14.71
N ASN A 387 -21.42 5.75 15.64
CA ASN A 387 -20.76 7.04 15.85
C ASN A 387 -19.58 7.19 14.86
N PRO A 388 -19.64 8.15 13.92
CA PRO A 388 -18.53 8.42 13.01
C PRO A 388 -17.31 9.06 13.69
N ASP A 389 -17.47 9.69 14.86
CA ASP A 389 -16.39 10.33 15.60
C ASP A 389 -15.67 9.30 16.48
N VAL A 390 -14.68 8.63 15.89
CA VAL A 390 -13.85 7.62 16.56
C VAL A 390 -12.47 8.22 16.84
N ALA A 391 -12.05 8.23 18.10
CA ALA A 391 -10.72 8.71 18.48
C ALA A 391 -9.63 7.63 18.26
N ILE A 392 -8.38 8.08 18.11
CA ILE A 392 -7.19 7.23 18.15
C ILE A 392 -6.47 7.55 19.48
N PRO A 393 -6.53 6.66 20.49
CA PRO A 393 -6.03 6.95 21.84
C PRO A 393 -4.56 7.41 21.89
N HIS A 394 -3.67 6.74 21.14
CA HIS A 394 -2.24 7.02 21.14
C HIS A 394 -1.77 7.80 19.89
N LEU A 395 -2.60 8.72 19.41
CA LEU A 395 -2.20 9.66 18.37
C LEU A 395 -1.27 10.73 18.97
N VAL A 396 -0.07 10.88 18.40
CA VAL A 396 0.90 11.89 18.81
C VAL A 396 0.38 13.26 18.38
N ALA A 397 0.16 14.14 19.37
CA ALA A 397 -0.35 15.50 19.22
C ALA A 397 0.53 16.36 18.31
#